data_AF-A0A392TTK2-F1
#
_entry.id   AF-A0A392TTK2-F1
#
_cell.length_a   1.000
_cell.length_b   1.000
_cell.length_c   1.000
_cell.angle_alpha   90.00
_cell.angle_beta   90.00
_cell.angle_gamma   90.00
#
_symmetry.space_group_name_H-M   'P 1'
#
loop_
_entity.id
_entity.type
_entity.pdbx_description
1 polymer ?
#
loop_
_entity_poly.entity_id
_entity_poly.type
_entity_poly.pdbx_seq_one_letter_code
_entity_poly.pdbx_strand_id
1 'polypeptide(L)' 'MGSDLQGFNGASTKPWGYVDLIVTFVVNETAKSIKVQFLVVDCPSLYQCIMGRTAIADLLAVPSTAHLKL' A
#
# COMPACT_ATOMS: atom_id res chain seq x y z
N MET A 1 15.99 12.29 2.56
CA MET A 1 15.39 11.72 3.78
C MET A 1 13.98 12.29 3.88
N GLY A 2 12.96 11.46 3.73
CA GLY A 2 11.56 11.92 3.68
C GLY A 2 11.09 12.50 5.01
N SER A 3 9.99 13.26 5.00
CA SER A 3 9.29 13.69 6.20
C SER A 3 8.76 12.50 6.99
N ASP A 4 8.52 12.69 8.29
CA ASP A 4 7.89 11.66 9.11
C ASP A 4 6.48 11.32 8.60
N LEU A 5 6.06 10.07 8.82
CA LEU A 5 4.71 9.61 8.48
C LEU A 5 3.76 10.01 9.62
N GLN A 6 2.71 10.76 9.28
CA GLN A 6 1.73 11.23 10.25
C GLN A 6 0.43 10.42 10.16
N GLY A 7 -0.01 9.88 11.29
CA GLY A 7 -1.28 9.17 11.44
C GLY A 7 -2.44 10.09 11.83
N PHE A 8 -3.67 9.61 11.63
CA PHE A 8 -4.90 10.35 11.95
C PHE A 8 -5.07 10.68 13.44
N ASN A 9 -4.47 9.88 14.33
CA ASN A 9 -4.48 10.11 15.78
C ASN A 9 -3.40 11.11 16.23
N GLY A 10 -2.71 11.77 15.29
CA GLY A 10 -1.61 12.68 15.59
C GLY A 10 -0.28 11.98 15.90
N ALA A 11 -0.24 10.64 15.87
CA ALA A 11 1.02 9.90 16.00
C ALA A 11 1.91 10.19 14.79
N SER A 12 3.22 10.29 15.03
CA SER A 12 4.23 10.41 13.98
C SER A 12 5.18 9.22 14.08
N THR A 13 5.59 8.67 12.94
CA THR A 13 6.59 7.60 12.89
C THR A 13 7.61 7.90 11.83
N LYS A 14 8.89 7.80 12.21
CA LYS A 14 10.00 7.98 11.29
C LYS A 14 10.15 6.72 10.42
N PRO A 15 10.02 6.84 9.09
CA PRO A 15 10.23 5.71 8.21
C PRO A 15 11.69 5.28 8.18
N TRP A 16 11.93 3.99 7.97
CA TRP A 16 13.28 3.44 7.79
C TRP A 16 13.83 3.77 6.40
N GLY A 17 12.96 3.90 5.41
CA GLY A 17 13.34 4.21 4.05
C GLY A 17 12.36 3.62 3.04
N TYR A 18 12.81 3.49 1.80
CA TYR A 18 12.02 2.93 0.71
C TYR A 18 12.57 1.60 0.23
N VAL A 19 11.69 0.72 -0.22
CA VAL A 19 12.04 -0.53 -0.91
C VAL A 19 11.19 -0.68 -2.16
N ASP A 20 11.84 -0.98 -3.29
CA ASP A 20 11.15 -1.30 -4.53
C ASP A 20 10.85 -2.80 -4.57
N LEU A 21 9.57 -3.18 -4.69
CA LEU A 21 9.14 -4.56 -4.78
C LEU A 21 8.29 -4.77 -6.04
N ILE A 22 8.39 -5.96 -6.64
CA ILE A 22 7.46 -6.40 -7.67
C ILE A 22 6.28 -7.08 -6.96
N VAL A 23 5.08 -6.52 -7.13
CA VAL A 23 3.85 -7.04 -6.54
C VAL A 23 3.03 -7.69 -7.64
N THR A 24 2.73 -8.97 -7.49
CA THR A 24 1.89 -9.73 -8.42
C THR A 24 0.49 -9.88 -7.86
N PHE A 25 -0.49 -9.40 -8.63
CA PHE A 25 -1.91 -9.59 -8.38
C PHE A 25 -2.43 -10.68 -9.27
N VAL A 26 -3.15 -11.65 -8.70
CA VAL A 26 -3.70 -12.78 -9.43
C VAL A 26 -5.20 -12.83 -9.22
N VAL A 27 -5.95 -12.95 -10.31
CA VAL A 27 -7.39 -13.19 -10.33
C VAL A 27 -7.67 -14.29 -11.35
N ASN A 28 -8.12 -15.45 -10.87
CA ASN A 28 -8.30 -16.66 -11.68
C ASN A 28 -7.00 -17.01 -12.44
N GLU A 29 -7.04 -16.99 -13.77
CA GLU A 29 -5.91 -17.30 -14.66
C GLU A 29 -5.11 -16.04 -15.06
N THR A 30 -5.55 -14.85 -14.65
CA THR A 30 -4.90 -13.58 -15.01
C THR A 30 -3.99 -13.12 -13.88
N ALA A 31 -2.73 -12.86 -14.20
CA ALA A 31 -1.77 -12.24 -13.30
C ALA A 31 -1.28 -10.90 -13.86
N LYS A 32 -1.18 -9.88 -13.01
CA LYS A 32 -0.55 -8.60 -13.33
C LYS A 32 0.48 -8.26 -12.27
N SER A 33 1.71 -8.03 -12.70
CA SER A 33 2.82 -7.60 -11.85
C SER A 33 3.10 -6.12 -12.05
N ILE A 34 3.24 -5.37 -10.96
CA ILE A 34 3.64 -3.96 -10.98
C ILE A 34 4.82 -3.73 -10.04
N LYS A 35 5.70 -2.79 -10.39
CA LYS A 35 6.76 -2.34 -9.50
C LYS A 35 6.19 -1.28 -8.56
N VAL A 36 6.26 -1.52 -7.26
CA VAL A 36 5.74 -0.62 -6.22
C VAL A 36 6.88 -0.23 -5.28
N GLN A 37 7.00 1.07 -5.03
CA GLN A 37 7.91 1.61 -4.03
C GLN A 37 7.18 1.70 -2.69
N PHE A 38 7.57 0.86 -1.73
CA PHE A 38 7.03 0.85 -0.38
C PHE A 38 7.86 1.70 0.56
N LEU A 39 7.18 2.41 1.46
CA LEU A 39 7.80 3.05 2.61
C LEU A 39 7.85 2.04 3.76
N VAL A 40 9.05 1.71 4.23
CA VAL A 40 9.26 0.76 5.33
C VAL A 40 9.11 1.50 6.66
N VAL A 41 8.21 1.00 7.50
CA VAL A 41 7.90 1.60 8.80
C VAL A 41 7.88 0.50 9.86
N ASP A 42 8.62 0.72 10.94
CA ASP A 42 8.57 -0.14 12.13
C ASP A 42 7.60 0.47 13.14
N CYS A 43 6.34 0.01 13.12
CA CYS A 43 5.33 0.41 14.07
C CYS A 43 4.33 -0.71 14.35
N PRO A 44 3.68 -0.71 15.53
CA PRO A 44 2.53 -1.57 15.78
C PRO A 44 1.38 -1.20 14.85
N SER A 45 1.04 -2.08 13.91
CA SER A 45 -0.02 -1.85 12.92
C SER A 45 -0.93 -3.06 12.81
N LEU A 46 -2.22 -2.82 12.57
CA LEU A 46 -3.20 -3.87 12.25
C LEU A 46 -2.97 -4.46 10.85
N TYR A 47 -2.31 -3.71 9.98
CA TYR A 47 -2.02 -4.10 8.61
C TYR A 47 -0.52 -4.32 8.42
N GLN A 48 -0.16 -5.42 7.78
CA GLN A 48 1.23 -5.73 7.40
C GLN A 48 1.70 -4.88 6.21
N CYS A 49 0.78 -4.47 5.34
CA CYS A 49 1.06 -3.69 4.15
C CYS A 49 -0.15 -2.80 3.82
N ILE A 50 0.13 -1.58 3.35
CA ILE A 50 -0.89 -0.64 2.87
C ILE A 50 -0.58 -0.33 1.41
N MET A 51 -1.51 -0.67 0.51
CA MET A 51 -1.42 -0.29 -0.90
C MET A 51 -1.98 1.11 -1.09
N GLY A 52 -1.08 2.05 -1.41
CA GLY A 52 -1.43 3.43 -1.70
C GLY A 52 -2.13 3.62 -3.05
N ARG A 53 -2.65 4.82 -3.27
CA ARG A 53 -3.28 5.22 -4.53
C ARG A 53 -2.37 5.06 -5.74
N THR A 54 -1.06 5.23 -5.57
CA THR A 54 -0.05 5.05 -6.63
C THR A 54 -0.07 3.62 -7.15
N ALA A 55 0.01 2.61 -6.26
CA ALA A 55 -0.04 1.21 -6.65
C ALA A 55 -1.38 0.83 -7.31
N ILE A 56 -2.51 1.40 -6.83
CA ILE A 56 -3.83 1.18 -7.45
C ILE A 56 -3.89 1.75 -8.87
N ALA A 57 -3.34 2.95 -9.08
CA ALA A 57 -3.26 3.59 -10.40
C ALA A 57 -2.37 2.78 -11.36
N ASP A 58 -1.19 2.32 -10.92
CA ASP A 58 -0.29 1.50 -11.73
C ASP A 58 -0.93 0.14 -12.08
N LEU A 59 -1.71 -0.42 -11.15
CA LEU A 59 -2.50 -1.61 -11.40
C LEU A 59 -3.64 -1.37 -12.41
N LEU A 60 -4.02 -0.11 -12.67
CA LEU A 60 -5.22 0.27 -13.43
C LEU A 60 -6.50 -0.33 -12.80
N ALA A 61 -6.51 -0.44 -11.48
CA ALA A 61 -7.62 -1.03 -10.74
C ALA A 61 -8.62 0.03 -10.28
N VAL A 62 -9.90 -0.33 -10.29
CA VAL A 62 -10.96 0.44 -9.66
C VAL A 62 -11.32 -0.26 -8.35
N PRO A 63 -11.11 0.37 -7.18
CA PRO A 63 -11.53 -0.22 -5.93
C PRO A 63 -13.06 -0.32 -5.91
N SER A 64 -13.57 -1.53 -5.69
CA SER A 64 -15.01 -1.72 -5.51
C SER A 64 -15.41 -1.25 -4.11
N THR A 65 -16.30 -0.28 -4.03
CA THR A 65 -16.95 0.13 -2.77
C THR A 65 -18.21 -0.69 -2.48
N ALA A 66 -18.58 -1.60 -3.40
CA ALA A 66 -19.84 -2.34 -3.33
C ALA A 66 -19.89 -3.35 -2.17
N HIS A 67 -18.76 -3.64 -1.52
CA HIS A 67 -18.70 -4.54 -0.38
C HIS A 67 -18.90 -3.82 0.98
N LEU A 68 -19.98 -3.04 1.06
CA LEU A 68 -20.59 -2.51 2.31
C LEU A 68 -22.12 -2.46 2.17
N LYS A 69 -22.71 -3.40 1.41
CA LYS A 69 -24.12 -3.76 1.48
C LYS A 69 -24.25 -5.27 1.51
N LEU A 70 -24.19 -5.82 2.71
CA LEU A 70 -24.92 -7.01 3.13
C LEU A 70 -25.33 -6.79 4.58
#